data_AF-A0A534PAQ2-F1
#
_entry.id   AF-A0A534PAQ2-F1
#
_cell.length_a   1.000
_cell.length_b   1.000
_cell.length_c   1.000
_cell.angle_alpha   90.00
_cell.angle_beta   90.00
_cell.angle_gamma   90.00
#
_symmetry.space_group_name_H-M   'P 1'
#
loop_
_entity.id
_entity.type
_entity.pdbx_description
1 polymer ?
#
loop_
_entity_poly.entity_id
_entity_poly.type
_entity_poly.pdbx_seq_one_letter_code
_entity_poly.pdbx_strand_id
1 'polypeptide(L)'
;MTADATDRNLARGAAAASLLVLVALFWPAVQRRMFVYGDLGTFFLPIRVFLADNLARGITPLWMPNLFCGFYAHGEGQIGIFHPVRWLLYRFL
;
A
#
# COMPACT_ATOMS: atom_id res chain seq x y z
N MET A 1 -47.09 2.85 -4.07
CA MET A 1 -46.36 1.70 -3.49
C MET A 1 -45.27 1.14 -4.43
N THR A 2 -44.75 1.92 -5.39
CA THR A 2 -43.80 1.47 -6.44
C THR A 2 -42.38 2.06 -6.31
N ALA A 3 -42.16 3.04 -5.43
CA ALA A 3 -40.86 3.68 -5.25
C ALA A 3 -39.77 2.70 -4.75
N ASP A 4 -40.13 1.81 -3.82
CA ASP A 4 -39.19 0.88 -3.17
C ASP A 4 -38.55 -0.15 -4.12
N ALA A 5 -39.26 -0.59 -5.16
CA ALA A 5 -38.70 -1.53 -6.14
C ALA A 5 -37.70 -0.86 -7.09
N THR A 6 -37.99 0.36 -7.52
CA THR A 6 -37.11 1.15 -8.41
C THR A 6 -35.83 1.54 -7.69
N ASP A 7 -35.93 2.00 -6.44
CA ASP A 7 -34.77 2.38 -5.63
C ASP A 7 -33.84 1.19 -5.37
N ARG A 8 -34.42 0.01 -5.11
CA ARG A 8 -33.67 -1.24 -4.93
C ARG A 8 -32.94 -1.67 -6.20
N ASN A 9 -33.57 -1.51 -7.36
CA ASN A 9 -32.95 -1.83 -8.64
C ASN A 9 -31.81 -0.86 -8.98
N LEU A 10 -31.98 0.42 -8.69
CA LEU A 10 -30.93 1.43 -8.84
C LEU A 10 -29.72 1.12 -7.93
N ALA A 11 -29.97 0.80 -6.65
CA ALA A 11 -28.91 0.44 -5.72
C ALA A 11 -28.14 -0.81 -6.17
N ARG A 12 -28.84 -1.84 -6.66
CA ARG A 12 -28.23 -3.04 -7.24
C ARG A 12 -27.40 -2.72 -8.49
N GLY A 13 -27.93 -1.88 -9.37
CA GLY A 13 -27.22 -1.42 -10.56
C GLY A 13 -25.93 -0.66 -10.21
N ALA A 14 -26.01 0.27 -9.25
CA ALA A 14 -24.85 1.02 -8.76
C ALA A 14 -23.81 0.08 -8.13
N ALA A 15 -24.23 -0.85 -7.26
CA ALA A 15 -23.33 -1.83 -6.66
C ALA A 15 -22.64 -2.71 -7.70
N ALA A 16 -23.38 -3.18 -8.71
CA ALA A 16 -22.82 -3.96 -9.81
C ALA A 16 -21.81 -3.16 -10.63
N ALA A 17 -22.12 -1.90 -10.96
CA ALA A 17 -21.20 -1.01 -11.67
C ALA A 17 -19.93 -0.72 -10.85
N SER A 18 -20.07 -0.43 -9.55
CA SER A 18 -18.93 -0.25 -8.65
C SER A 18 -18.07 -1.51 -8.56
N LEU A 19 -18.69 -2.69 -8.45
CA LEU A 19 -17.97 -3.96 -8.44
C LEU A 19 -17.20 -4.18 -9.75
N LEU A 20 -17.81 -3.90 -10.91
CA LEU A 20 -17.14 -4.01 -12.20
C LEU A 20 -15.92 -3.08 -12.29
N VAL A 21 -16.02 -1.84 -11.81
CA VAL A 21 -14.89 -0.89 -11.75
C VAL A 21 -13.80 -1.43 -10.83
N LEU A 22 -14.14 -1.92 -9.65
CA LEU A 22 -13.16 -2.48 -8.71
C LEU A 22 -12.46 -3.72 -9.29
N VAL A 23 -13.20 -4.62 -9.94
CA VAL A 23 -12.63 -5.79 -10.62
C VAL A 23 -11.67 -5.36 -11.73
N ALA A 24 -12.06 -4.37 -12.56
CA ALA A 24 -11.20 -3.85 -13.61
C ALA A 24 -9.92 -3.20 -13.07
N LEU A 25 -10.02 -2.41 -12.00
CA LEU A 25 -8.87 -1.78 -11.34
C LEU A 25 -7.94 -2.82 -10.68
N PHE A 26 -8.49 -3.91 -10.14
CA PHE A 26 -7.72 -4.94 -9.46
C PHE A 26 -7.18 -6.04 -10.40
N TRP A 27 -7.66 -6.08 -11.65
CA TRP A 27 -7.24 -7.07 -12.64
C TRP A 27 -5.71 -7.19 -12.82
N PRO A 28 -4.93 -6.09 -12.88
CA PRO A 28 -3.47 -6.18 -12.99
C PRO A 28 -2.83 -6.91 -11.80
N ALA A 29 -3.40 -6.81 -10.59
CA ALA A 29 -2.87 -7.48 -9.41
C ALA A 29 -2.99 -9.02 -9.52
N VAL A 30 -4.06 -9.53 -10.13
CA VAL A 30 -4.21 -10.97 -10.45
C VAL A 30 -3.13 -11.43 -11.42
N GLN A 31 -2.71 -10.55 -12.34
CA GLN A 31 -1.59 -10.79 -13.25
C GLN A 31 -0.22 -10.59 -12.61
N ARG A 32 -0.16 -10.32 -11.29
CA ARG A 32 1.07 -9.96 -10.56
C ARG A 32 1.77 -8.71 -11.12
N ARG A 33 1.01 -7.79 -11.70
CA ARG A 33 1.50 -6.51 -12.21
C ARG A 33 1.16 -5.42 -11.20
N MET A 34 2.10 -4.52 -10.95
CA MET A 34 1.92 -3.38 -10.07
C MET A 34 2.35 -2.10 -10.78
N PHE A 35 1.56 -1.03 -10.61
CA PHE A 35 1.91 0.28 -11.13
C PHE A 35 2.94 0.93 -10.21
N VAL A 36 4.21 0.90 -10.60
CA VAL A 36 5.34 1.39 -9.78
C VAL A 36 5.77 2.82 -10.11
N TYR A 37 5.06 3.52 -10.99
CA TYR A 37 5.41 4.89 -11.33
C TYR A 37 5.04 5.85 -10.18
N GLY A 38 5.81 6.93 -10.02
CA GLY A 38 5.62 7.89 -8.94
C GLY A 38 6.28 7.46 -7.63
N ASP A 39 5.70 7.89 -6.51
CA ASP A 39 6.22 7.70 -5.17
C ASP A 39 6.33 6.23 -4.75
N LEU A 40 5.47 5.34 -5.28
CA LEU A 40 5.57 3.92 -4.98
C LEU A 40 6.95 3.35 -5.38
N GLY A 41 7.44 3.69 -6.57
CA GLY A 41 8.74 3.22 -7.05
C GLY A 41 9.92 4.03 -6.54
N THR A 42 9.79 5.36 -6.47
CA THR A 42 10.92 6.24 -6.13
C THR A 42 11.12 6.42 -4.63
N PHE A 43 10.09 6.19 -3.82
CA PHE A 43 10.12 6.45 -2.38
C PHE A 43 9.77 5.20 -1.57
N PHE A 44 8.55 4.68 -1.72
CA PHE A 44 8.06 3.62 -0.83
C PHE A 44 8.77 2.28 -1.05
N LEU A 45 9.04 1.87 -2.28
CA LEU A 45 9.73 0.59 -2.54
C LEU A 45 11.16 0.58 -1.97
N PRO A 46 12.02 1.60 -2.20
CA PRO A 46 13.33 1.70 -1.55
C PRO A 46 13.28 1.67 -0.02
N ILE A 47 12.31 2.37 0.58
CA ILE A 47 12.11 2.38 2.04
C ILE A 47 11.80 0.98 2.56
N ARG A 48 10.96 0.22 1.86
CA ARG A 48 10.60 -1.16 2.27
C ARG A 48 11.80 -2.09 2.23
N VAL A 49 12.64 -1.97 1.20
CA VAL A 49 13.91 -2.72 1.10
C VAL A 49 14.84 -2.33 2.24
N PHE A 50 15.03 -1.03 2.48
CA PHE A 50 15.85 -0.52 3.59
C PHE A 50 15.37 -1.04 4.95
N LEU A 51 14.04 -1.06 5.19
CA LEU A 51 13.44 -1.56 6.42
C LEU A 51 13.72 -3.07 6.60
N ALA A 52 13.49 -3.88 5.56
CA ALA A 52 13.74 -5.32 5.60
C ALA A 52 15.22 -5.63 5.92
N ASP A 53 16.15 -5.01 5.19
CA ASP A 53 17.59 -5.27 5.32
C ASP A 53 18.13 -4.91 6.71
N ASN A 54 17.70 -3.76 7.25
CA ASN A 54 18.14 -3.33 8.58
C ASN A 54 17.52 -4.21 9.67
N LEU A 55 16.22 -4.52 9.58
CA LEU A 55 15.57 -5.38 10.55
C LEU A 55 16.15 -6.78 10.54
N ALA A 56 16.49 -7.35 9.38
CA ALA A 56 17.17 -8.64 9.26
C ALA A 56 18.55 -8.65 9.97
N ARG A 57 19.22 -7.49 10.04
CA ARG A 57 20.51 -7.30 10.73
C ARG A 57 20.38 -6.90 12.20
N GLY A 58 19.15 -6.72 12.71
CA GLY A 58 18.92 -6.21 14.07
C GLY A 58 19.28 -4.74 14.25
N ILE A 59 19.31 -3.97 13.16
CA ILE A 59 19.61 -2.54 13.15
C ILE A 59 18.29 -1.77 13.12
N THR A 60 18.17 -0.75 13.97
CA THR A 60 17.01 0.14 13.97
C THR A 60 17.10 1.14 12.79
N PRO A 61 16.14 1.13 11.85
CA PRO A 61 16.23 1.86 10.58
C PRO A 61 15.78 3.32 10.70
N LEU A 62 16.50 4.14 11.49
CA LEU A 62 16.10 5.53 11.74
C LEU A 62 16.54 6.51 10.65
N TRP A 63 17.71 6.26 10.03
CA TRP A 63 18.33 7.15 9.06
C TRP A 63 18.70 6.38 7.80
N MET A 64 18.15 6.81 6.66
CA MET A 64 18.39 6.21 5.36
C MET A 64 19.36 7.10 4.57
N PRO A 65 20.65 6.73 4.44
CA PRO A 65 21.66 7.60 3.83
C PRO A 65 21.48 7.76 2.31
N ASN A 66 20.83 6.79 1.66
CA ASN A 66 20.80 6.68 0.19
C ASN A 66 19.58 7.34 -0.47
N LEU A 67 18.69 7.95 0.32
CA LEU A 67 17.51 8.65 -0.19
C LEU A 67 17.68 10.14 0.02
N PHE A 68 17.51 10.94 -1.04
CA PHE A 68 17.59 12.41 -0.99
C PHE A 68 18.83 12.97 -0.28
N CYS A 69 20.00 12.32 -0.48
CA CYS A 69 21.26 12.64 0.20
C CYS A 69 21.23 12.49 1.73
N GLY A 70 20.29 11.69 2.24
CA GLY A 70 20.05 11.48 3.65
C GLY A 70 18.59 11.75 4.01
N PHE A 71 17.92 10.75 4.59
CA PHE A 71 16.51 10.84 4.92
C PHE A 71 16.23 10.31 6.33
N TYR A 72 15.52 11.11 7.13
CA TYR A 72 15.09 10.71 8.47
C TYR A 72 13.82 9.86 8.39
N ALA A 73 13.99 8.55 8.28
CA ALA A 73 12.92 7.60 8.01
C ALA A 73 11.88 7.52 9.14
N HIS A 74 12.29 7.72 10.40
CA HIS A 74 11.36 7.77 11.53
C HIS A 74 10.43 9.00 11.49
N GLY A 75 10.89 10.11 10.92
CA GLY A 75 10.08 11.32 10.79
C GLY A 75 8.95 11.20 9.77
N GLU A 76 8.91 10.11 8.99
CA GLU A 76 7.88 9.88 8.01
C GLU A 76 6.75 8.99 8.59
N GLY A 77 5.57 9.59 8.77
CA GLY A 77 4.42 8.96 9.39
C GLY A 77 3.76 7.86 8.54
N GLN A 78 3.79 7.94 7.20
CA GLN A 78 3.18 6.93 6.33
C GLN A 78 3.98 5.61 6.34
N ILE A 79 5.27 5.66 6.69
CA ILE A 79 6.10 4.46 6.90
C ILE A 79 5.74 3.76 8.22
N GLY A 80 5.30 4.49 9.25
CA GLY A 80 4.91 3.91 10.53
C GLY A 80 5.97 2.96 11.10
N ILE A 81 7.24 3.38 11.09
CA ILE A 81 8.39 2.51 11.34
C ILE A 81 8.26 1.71 12.63
N PHE A 82 7.74 2.30 13.72
CA PHE A 82 7.60 1.60 15.01
C PHE A 82 6.28 0.85 15.19
N HIS A 83 5.49 0.68 14.14
CA HIS A 83 4.30 -0.15 14.23
C HIS A 83 4.70 -1.63 14.41
N PRO A 84 4.25 -2.31 15.49
CA PRO A 84 4.76 -3.64 15.85
C PRO A 84 4.48 -4.69 14.75
N VAL A 85 3.34 -4.59 14.07
CA VAL A 85 3.01 -5.48 12.94
C VAL A 85 3.98 -5.29 11.77
N ARG A 86 4.46 -4.06 11.51
CA ARG A 86 5.44 -3.83 10.44
C ARG A 86 6.79 -4.47 10.79
N TRP A 87 7.23 -4.33 12.04
CA TRP A 87 8.46 -4.98 12.51
C TRP A 87 8.38 -6.49 12.34
N LEU A 88 7.26 -7.10 12.75
CA LEU A 88 7.05 -8.53 12.58
C LEU A 88 7.13 -8.93 11.10
N LEU A 89 6.37 -8.25 10.22
CA LEU A 89 6.33 -8.58 8.80
C LEU A 89 7.69 -8.44 8.13
N TYR A 90 8.37 -7.29 8.28
CA TYR A 90 9.63 -7.03 7.60
C TYR A 90 10.84 -7.76 8.21
N ARG A 91 10.72 -8.29 9.42
CA ARG A 91 11.76 -9.17 10.01
C ARG A 91 11.73 -10.58 9.41
N PHE A 92 10.57 -11.03 8.92
CA PHE A 92 10.35 -12.41 8.46
C PHE A 92 9.99 -12.54 6.97
N LEU A 93 9.83 -11.42 6.25
CA LEU A 93 9.69 -11.37 4.80
C LEU A 93 11.07 -11.43 4.14
#